data_AF-A0A7S0B158-F1
#
_entry.id   AF-A0A7S0B158-F1
#
_cell.length_a   1.000
_cell.length_b   1.000
_cell.length_c   1.000
_cell.angle_alpha   90.00
_cell.angle_beta   90.00
_cell.angle_gamma   90.00
#
_symmetry.space_group_name_H-M   'P 1'
#
loop_
_entity.id
_entity.type
_entity.pdbx_description
1 polymer ?
#
loop_
_entity_poly.entity_id
_entity_poly.type
_entity_poly.pdbx_seq_one_letter_code
_entity_poly.pdbx_strand_id
1 'polypeptide(L)'
;FNTVLNTPVFQAVWRRVVKDGRFWHHEWTVKADPDTVFFPLRLLNVLQGQDRLVGQVGNGAYLNNCVYGLHGPLEVLSRRAIEVYSRREYLCDQRPPQEDVYLQACMMKLGVLQVNH
;
A
#
# COMPACT_ATOMS: atom_id res chain seq x y z
N PHE A 1 17.59 17.72 8.56
CA PHE A 1 16.58 16.66 8.79
C PHE A 1 16.99 15.46 7.96
N ASN A 2 17.41 14.37 8.60
CA ASN A 2 17.83 13.15 7.90
C ASN A 2 16.59 12.48 7.31
N THR A 3 16.32 12.72 6.04
CA THR A 3 15.35 11.92 5.28
C THR A 3 15.87 10.50 5.28
N VAL A 4 15.14 9.59 5.93
CA VAL A 4 15.47 8.16 5.92
C VAL A 4 15.32 7.71 4.46
N LEU A 5 16.44 7.30 3.84
CA LEU A 5 16.49 6.76 2.48
C LEU A 5 16.14 5.26 2.54
N ASN A 6 14.87 4.92 2.66
CA ASN A 6 14.41 3.54 2.86
C ASN A 6 13.63 2.98 1.66
N THR A 7 13.28 3.79 0.66
CA THR A 7 12.58 3.33 -0.55
C THR A 7 13.16 2.05 -1.17
N PRO A 8 14.50 1.92 -1.41
CA PRO A 8 15.05 0.71 -2.03
C PRO A 8 14.82 -0.56 -1.20
N VAL A 9 14.84 -0.44 0.13
CA VAL A 9 14.59 -1.56 1.06
C VAL A 9 13.13 -1.99 0.95
N PHE A 10 12.20 -1.05 0.99
CA PHE A 10 10.77 -1.37 0.93
C PHE A 10 10.32 -1.84 -0.47
N GLN A 11 10.95 -1.39 -1.55
CA GLN A 11 10.77 -1.99 -2.87
C GLN A 11 11.15 -3.47 -2.87
N ALA A 12 12.29 -3.83 -2.26
CA ALA A 12 12.70 -5.23 -2.14
C ALA A 12 11.70 -6.04 -1.29
N VAL A 13 11.16 -5.45 -0.22
CA VAL A 13 10.09 -6.06 0.60
C VAL A 13 8.83 -6.31 -0.24
N TRP A 14 8.33 -5.32 -0.99
CA TRP A 14 7.15 -5.49 -1.83
C TRP A 14 7.35 -6.52 -2.95
N ARG A 15 8.52 -6.52 -3.60
CA ARG A 15 8.88 -7.57 -4.57
C ARG A 15 8.92 -8.95 -3.91
N ARG A 16 9.37 -9.04 -2.65
CA ARG A 16 9.35 -10.30 -1.89
C ARG A 16 7.93 -10.75 -1.56
N VAL A 17 7.05 -9.83 -1.14
CA VAL A 17 5.62 -10.12 -0.90
C VAL A 17 4.96 -10.68 -2.16
N VAL A 18 5.23 -10.06 -3.32
CA VAL A 18 4.76 -10.54 -4.62
C VAL A 18 5.27 -11.94 -4.92
N LYS A 19 6.58 -12.17 -4.74
CA LYS A 19 7.23 -13.47 -4.99
C LYS A 19 6.69 -14.57 -4.08
N ASP A 20 6.40 -14.25 -2.81
CA ASP A 20 5.86 -15.21 -1.84
C ASP A 20 4.39 -15.58 -2.12
N GLY A 21 3.66 -14.75 -2.87
CA GLY A 21 2.32 -15.06 -3.38
C GLY A 21 1.21 -15.14 -2.31
N ARG A 22 1.52 -15.06 -1.01
CA ARG A 22 0.51 -15.14 0.06
C ARG A 22 -0.61 -14.11 -0.06
N PHE A 23 -0.31 -12.93 -0.60
CA PHE A 23 -1.31 -11.86 -0.81
C PHE A 23 -2.48 -12.28 -1.71
N TRP A 24 -2.31 -13.29 -2.57
CA TRP A 24 -3.40 -13.80 -3.43
C TRP A 24 -4.57 -14.38 -2.64
N HIS A 25 -4.32 -14.85 -1.42
CA HIS A 25 -5.30 -15.50 -0.55
C HIS A 25 -5.99 -14.54 0.43
N HIS A 26 -5.68 -13.25 0.37
CA HIS A 26 -6.26 -12.23 1.25
C HIS A 26 -6.84 -11.08 0.43
N GLU A 27 -7.96 -10.50 0.86
CA GLU A 27 -8.56 -9.34 0.17
C GLU A 27 -7.70 -8.08 0.30
N TRP A 28 -7.01 -7.95 1.43
CA TRP A 28 -6.19 -6.80 1.83
C TRP A 28 -4.89 -7.25 2.48
N THR A 29 -3.83 -6.47 2.28
CA THR A 29 -2.51 -6.65 2.89
C THR A 29 -2.13 -5.37 3.63
N VAL A 30 -1.54 -5.53 4.81
CA VAL A 30 -1.12 -4.43 5.68
C VAL A 30 0.39 -4.51 5.86
N LYS A 31 1.11 -3.43 5.54
CA LYS A 31 2.44 -3.17 6.07
C LYS A 31 2.26 -2.46 7.41
N ALA A 32 2.98 -2.90 8.44
CA ALA A 32 3.05 -2.22 9.71
C ALA A 32 4.53 -2.14 10.12
N ASP A 33 4.96 -0.98 10.57
CA ASP A 33 6.31 -0.83 11.13
C ASP A 33 6.48 -1.65 12.42
N PRO A 34 7.73 -2.02 12.79
CA PRO A 34 7.99 -2.85 13.97
C PRO A 34 7.52 -2.25 15.31
N ASP A 35 7.40 -0.93 15.38
CA ASP A 35 6.93 -0.18 16.56
C ASP A 35 5.43 0.15 16.52
N THR A 36 4.71 -0.31 15.48
CA THR A 36 3.26 -0.09 15.34
C THR A 36 2.45 -1.04 16.19
N VAL A 37 1.61 -0.47 17.07
CA VAL A 37 0.51 -1.20 17.70
C VAL A 37 -0.68 -1.27 16.72
N PHE A 38 -0.81 -2.39 16.03
CA PHE A 38 -1.88 -2.61 15.06
C PHE A 38 -3.08 -3.34 15.68
N PHE A 39 -4.30 -2.81 15.46
CA PHE A 39 -5.56 -3.41 15.88
C PHE A 39 -6.35 -3.91 14.64
N PRO A 40 -6.22 -5.20 14.24
CA PRO A 40 -6.84 -5.71 13.02
C PRO A 40 -8.37 -5.52 12.98
N LEU A 41 -9.04 -5.64 14.12
CA LEU A 41 -10.50 -5.45 14.21
C LEU A 41 -10.93 -4.02 13.86
N ARG A 42 -10.10 -3.00 14.15
CA ARG A 42 -10.41 -1.62 13.75
C ARG A 42 -10.33 -1.47 12.23
N LEU A 43 -9.34 -2.09 11.59
CA LEU A 43 -9.24 -2.09 10.14
C LEU A 43 -10.44 -2.80 9.50
N LEU A 44 -10.91 -3.91 10.07
CA LEU A 44 -12.12 -4.57 9.57
C LEU A 44 -13.33 -3.65 9.61
N ASN A 45 -13.48 -2.80 10.63
CA ASN A 45 -14.56 -1.81 10.71
C ASN A 45 -14.42 -0.72 9.65
N VAL A 46 -13.20 -0.23 9.42
CA VAL A 46 -12.89 0.74 8.34
C VAL A 46 -13.24 0.16 6.97
N LEU A 47 -12.94 -1.12 6.76
CA LEU A 47 -13.22 -1.83 5.50
C LEU A 47 -14.67 -2.34 5.40
N GLN A 48 -15.61 -1.89 6.23
CA GLN A 48 -17.00 -2.34 6.10
C GLN A 48 -17.68 -1.70 4.89
N GLY A 49 -18.59 -2.45 4.26
CA GLY A 49 -19.43 -1.94 3.18
C GLY A 49 -18.65 -1.65 1.90
N GLN A 50 -18.75 -0.40 1.42
CA GLN A 50 -18.32 -0.01 0.08
C GLN A 50 -16.80 -0.07 -0.11
N ASP A 51 -16.01 0.31 0.90
CA ASP A 51 -14.56 0.40 0.76
C ASP A 51 -13.90 -0.95 0.52
N ARG A 52 -14.40 -2.02 1.18
CA ARG A 52 -13.97 -3.39 0.88
C ARG A 52 -14.26 -3.79 -0.57
N LEU A 53 -15.45 -3.45 -1.10
CA LEU A 53 -15.83 -3.78 -2.48
C LEU A 53 -14.99 -3.00 -3.49
N VAL A 54 -14.78 -1.71 -3.22
CA VAL A 54 -13.98 -0.82 -4.04
C VAL A 54 -12.54 -1.32 -4.18
N GLY A 55 -11.97 -1.87 -3.11
CA GLY A 55 -10.65 -2.51 -3.18
C GLY A 55 -10.57 -3.72 -4.11
N GLN A 56 -11.69 -4.35 -4.47
CA GLN A 56 -11.73 -5.56 -5.30
C GLN A 56 -12.14 -5.32 -6.76
N VAL A 57 -12.35 -4.08 -7.19
CA VAL A 57 -12.69 -3.72 -8.58
C VAL A 57 -11.55 -2.96 -9.27
N GLY A 58 -11.58 -2.88 -10.61
CA GLY A 58 -10.61 -2.10 -11.39
C GLY A 58 -9.14 -2.46 -11.09
N ASN A 59 -8.33 -1.46 -10.76
CA ASN A 59 -6.93 -1.62 -10.35
C ASN A 59 -6.77 -1.79 -8.83
N GLY A 60 -7.87 -1.89 -8.08
CA GLY A 60 -7.87 -1.96 -6.62
C GLY A 60 -7.79 -0.59 -5.95
N ALA A 61 -7.54 -0.62 -4.64
CA ALA A 61 -7.46 0.56 -3.81
C ALA A 61 -6.37 0.47 -2.74
N TYR A 62 -5.93 1.62 -2.25
CA TYR A 62 -5.15 1.76 -1.03
C TYR A 62 -5.81 2.78 -0.10
N LEU A 63 -5.59 2.62 1.20
CA LEU A 63 -6.14 3.54 2.19
C LEU A 63 -5.14 4.67 2.45
N ASN A 64 -5.57 5.91 2.25
CA ASN A 64 -4.85 7.11 2.64
C ASN A 64 -5.27 7.52 4.05
N ASN A 65 -4.29 7.63 4.94
CA ASN A 65 -4.47 7.84 6.37
C ASN A 65 -4.09 9.26 6.85
N CYS A 66 -3.72 10.16 5.92
CA CYS A 66 -3.29 11.52 6.25
C CYS A 66 -3.67 12.50 5.15
N VAL A 67 -3.97 13.74 5.54
CA VAL A 67 -4.39 14.83 4.63
C VAL A 67 -3.31 15.22 3.63
N TYR A 68 -2.05 14.92 3.92
CA TYR A 68 -0.90 15.21 3.06
C TYR A 68 -0.53 14.07 2.12
N GLY A 69 -1.22 12.93 2.20
CA GLY A 69 -0.88 11.70 1.48
C GLY A 69 -0.64 10.53 2.42
N LEU A 70 -0.39 9.36 1.85
CA LEU A 70 -0.13 8.14 2.60
C LEU A 70 1.12 8.39 3.44
N HIS A 71 0.99 8.26 4.75
CA HIS A 71 2.08 8.61 5.63
C HIS A 71 2.15 7.74 6.88
N GLY A 72 3.37 7.51 7.35
CA GLY A 72 3.61 6.88 8.64
C GLY A 72 3.47 5.37 8.58
N PRO A 73 3.15 4.72 9.71
CA PRO A 73 3.72 3.40 9.94
C PRO A 73 2.80 2.25 9.55
N LEU A 74 1.76 2.55 8.76
CA LEU A 74 0.74 1.60 8.34
C LEU A 74 0.21 1.90 6.93
N GLU A 75 0.41 0.95 6.03
CA GLU A 75 0.01 1.04 4.63
C GLU A 75 -0.88 -0.16 4.28
N VAL A 76 -2.08 0.13 3.78
CA VAL A 76 -3.11 -0.88 3.52
C VAL A 76 -3.45 -0.90 2.04
N LEU A 77 -3.20 -2.04 1.40
CA LEU A 77 -3.37 -2.22 -0.03
C LEU A 77 -4.29 -3.41 -0.31
N SER A 78 -5.20 -3.23 -1.25
CA SER A 78 -6.03 -4.34 -1.70
C SER A 78 -5.21 -5.33 -2.53
N ARG A 79 -5.68 -6.57 -2.62
CA ARG A 79 -5.05 -7.60 -3.46
C ARG A 79 -4.82 -7.13 -4.90
N ARG A 80 -5.78 -6.42 -5.48
CA ARG A 80 -5.69 -5.89 -6.85
C ARG A 80 -4.65 -4.78 -6.98
N ALA A 81 -4.50 -3.93 -5.96
CA ALA A 81 -3.45 -2.92 -5.94
C ALA A 81 -2.06 -3.58 -6.01
N ILE A 82 -1.84 -4.64 -5.22
CA ILE A 82 -0.58 -5.41 -5.24
C ILE A 82 -0.41 -6.17 -6.56
N GLU A 83 -1.47 -6.72 -7.14
CA GLU A 83 -1.43 -7.35 -8.45
C GLU A 83 -0.97 -6.36 -9.54
N VAL A 84 -1.55 -5.15 -9.57
CA VAL A 84 -1.17 -4.12 -10.53
C VAL A 84 0.27 -3.67 -10.29
N TYR A 85 0.66 -3.46 -9.04
CA TYR A 85 2.05 -3.18 -8.65
C TYR A 85 3.00 -4.25 -9.17
N SER A 86 2.71 -5.54 -8.94
CA SER A 86 3.57 -6.66 -9.34
C SER A 86 3.89 -6.69 -10.84
N ARG A 87 2.95 -6.21 -11.67
CA ARG A 87 3.08 -6.21 -13.13
C ARG A 87 3.70 -4.94 -13.68
N ARG A 88 3.60 -3.83 -12.95
CA ARG A 88 3.87 -2.47 -13.48
C ARG A 88 4.80 -1.64 -12.60
N GLU A 89 5.43 -2.24 -11.60
CA GLU A 89 6.40 -1.59 -10.71
C GLU A 89 7.51 -0.83 -11.48
N TYR A 90 7.92 -1.35 -12.64
CA TYR A 90 8.91 -0.72 -13.53
C TYR A 90 8.48 0.66 -14.05
N LEU A 91 7.19 1.00 -14.01
CA LEU A 91 6.69 2.34 -14.36
C LEU A 91 6.90 3.33 -13.23
N CYS A 92 7.12 2.90 -11.99
CA CYS A 92 7.17 3.77 -10.83
C CYS A 92 8.49 4.53 -10.71
N ASP A 93 8.39 5.78 -10.26
CA ASP A 93 9.56 6.66 -10.06
C ASP A 93 10.39 6.15 -8.88
N GLN A 94 11.71 6.08 -9.06
CA GLN A 94 12.65 5.58 -8.06
C GLN A 94 13.18 6.70 -7.15
N ARG A 95 12.83 7.96 -7.44
CA ARG A 95 13.38 9.16 -6.81
C ARG A 95 12.91 9.46 -5.38
N PRO A 96 11.65 9.19 -4.96
CA PRO A 96 11.23 9.56 -3.61
C PRO A 96 12.07 8.83 -2.55
N PRO A 97 12.70 9.53 -1.60
CA PRO A 97 13.57 8.90 -0.61
C PRO A 97 12.80 8.12 0.47
N GLN A 98 11.57 8.55 0.75
CA GLN A 98 10.66 7.95 1.73
C GLN A 98 9.76 6.93 1.03
N GLU A 99 9.60 5.77 1.65
CA GLU A 99 8.91 4.61 1.09
C GLU A 99 7.41 4.82 0.92
N ASP A 100 6.79 5.55 1.83
CA ASP A 100 5.35 5.85 1.84
C ASP A 100 4.99 6.82 0.70
N VAL A 101 5.81 7.87 0.52
CA VAL A 101 5.73 8.81 -0.60
C VAL A 101 5.96 8.08 -1.92
N TYR A 102 6.96 7.19 -1.99
CA TYR A 102 7.18 6.34 -3.16
C TYR A 102 5.94 5.47 -3.45
N LEU A 103 5.42 4.79 -2.43
CA LEU A 103 4.32 3.85 -2.58
C LEU A 103 3.06 4.58 -3.06
N GLN A 104 2.73 5.72 -2.46
CA GLN A 104 1.61 6.56 -2.90
C GLN A 104 1.78 7.01 -4.36
N ALA A 105 2.93 7.60 -4.70
CA ALA A 105 3.19 8.08 -6.06
C ALA A 105 3.09 6.95 -7.08
N CYS A 106 3.56 5.75 -6.72
CA CYS A 106 3.45 4.56 -7.53
C CYS A 106 1.98 4.11 -7.68
N MET A 107 1.20 4.02 -6.60
CA MET A 107 -0.22 3.65 -6.66
C MET A 107 -1.03 4.60 -7.55
N MET A 108 -0.82 5.92 -7.38
CA MET A 108 -1.44 6.94 -8.23
C MET A 108 -1.05 6.78 -9.70
N LYS A 109 0.25 6.58 -9.99
CA LYS A 109 0.75 6.38 -11.36
C LYS A 109 0.18 5.12 -12.01
N LEU A 110 -0.08 4.09 -11.22
CA LEU A 110 -0.68 2.83 -11.67
C LEU A 110 -2.21 2.87 -11.77
N GLY A 111 -2.83 4.01 -11.43
CA GLY A 111 -4.27 4.18 -11.44
C GLY A 111 -4.99 3.33 -10.39
N VAL A 112 -4.33 3.05 -9.26
CA VAL A 112 -4.95 2.45 -8.08
C VAL A 112 -5.71 3.55 -7.34
N LEU A 113 -6.94 3.24 -6.91
CA LEU A 113 -7.80 4.23 -6.27
C LEU A 113 -7.32 4.56 -4.85
N GLN A 114 -7.27 5.85 -4.52
CA GLN A 114 -7.06 6.32 -3.16
C GLN A 114 -8.40 6.41 -2.42
N VAL A 115 -8.50 5.79 -1.25
CA VAL A 115 -9.66 5.92 -0.34
C VAL A 115 -9.21 6.62 0.94
N ASN A 116 -9.87 7.70 1.34
CA ASN A 116 -9.44 8.53 2.48
C ASN A 116 -10.12 8.09 3.78
N HIS A 117 -9.33 7.88 4.84
CA HIS A 117 -9.79 7.57 6.19
C HIS A 117 -9.03 8.36 7.26
#